data_AF-A0A6L7WS60-F1
#
_entry.id   AF-A0A6L7WS60-F1
#
_cell.length_a   1.000
_cell.length_b   1.000
_cell.length_c   1.000
_cell.angle_alpha   90.00
_cell.angle_beta   90.00
_cell.angle_gamma   90.00
#
_symmetry.space_group_name_H-M   'P 1'
#
loop_
_entity.id
_entity.type
_entity.pdbx_description
1 polymer ?
#
loop_
_entity_poly.entity_id
_entity_poly.type
_entity_poly.pdbx_seq_one_letter_code
_entity_poly.pdbx_strand_id
1 'polypeptide(L)'
;MTATGRHVMRALAVRVGALVLAAVVGGPGLASPASAQRVDWPTEQPPPPLLRRHVDFPDYEIRSMDNGLQVVYVGHHEQPAVNVRMILRAGAAADPPGQPGVASLVGQLLDQGTTTRTAQEIAGSIDSIGG
;
A
#
# COMPACT_ATOMS: atom_id res chain seq x y z
N MET A 1 -39.69 -41.88 -35.76
CA MET A 1 -40.76 -42.12 -34.76
C MET A 1 -40.18 -43.02 -33.68
N THR A 2 -39.88 -42.47 -32.50
CA THR A 2 -39.59 -43.16 -31.20
C THR A 2 -39.09 -42.08 -30.22
N ALA A 3 -39.98 -41.45 -29.45
CA ALA A 3 -40.24 -41.75 -28.04
C ALA A 3 -39.02 -41.60 -27.11
N THR A 4 -38.89 -40.45 -26.45
CA THR A 4 -38.02 -40.25 -25.28
C THR A 4 -38.89 -40.05 -24.05
N GLY A 5 -38.86 -41.04 -23.16
CA GLY A 5 -39.56 -41.03 -21.87
C GLY A 5 -38.67 -40.56 -20.72
N ARG A 6 -39.31 -39.83 -19.80
CA ARG A 6 -39.16 -39.76 -18.32
C ARG A 6 -37.79 -40.09 -17.71
N HIS A 7 -37.33 -39.23 -16.78
CA HIS A 7 -37.30 -39.52 -15.33
C HIS A 7 -37.06 -38.19 -14.54
N VAL A 8 -38.05 -37.68 -13.80
CA VAL A 8 -38.22 -37.66 -12.32
C VAL A 8 -37.00 -37.14 -11.54
N MET A 9 -37.10 -36.03 -10.81
CA MET A 9 -37.24 -35.89 -9.33
C MET A 9 -36.79 -34.44 -9.01
N ARG A 10 -37.26 -33.65 -8.03
CA ARG A 10 -38.03 -33.87 -6.80
C ARG A 10 -38.32 -32.49 -6.17
N ALA A 11 -39.36 -32.47 -5.31
CA ALA A 11 -39.57 -31.61 -4.13
C ALA A 11 -39.72 -30.09 -4.38
N LEU A 12 -40.63 -29.36 -3.75
CA LEU A 12 -41.12 -29.48 -2.37
C LEU A 12 -42.53 -28.86 -2.29
N ALA A 13 -43.45 -29.57 -1.65
CA ALA A 13 -44.73 -29.04 -1.21
C ALA A 13 -44.55 -28.21 0.08
N VAL A 14 -45.41 -27.23 0.32
CA VAL A 14 -46.26 -27.15 1.53
C VAL A 14 -47.26 -26.00 1.31
N ARG A 15 -48.54 -26.36 1.41
CA ARG A 15 -49.69 -25.46 1.51
C ARG A 15 -49.98 -25.22 2.98
N VAL A 16 -50.27 -23.99 3.39
CA VAL A 16 -51.12 -23.72 4.55
C VAL A 16 -52.05 -22.58 4.17
N GLY A 17 -53.35 -22.88 4.11
CA GLY A 17 -54.40 -21.88 3.96
C GLY A 17 -54.83 -21.34 5.31
N ALA A 18 -55.43 -20.14 5.30
CA ALA A 18 -56.38 -19.73 6.32
C ALA A 18 -57.35 -18.69 5.74
N LEU A 19 -58.58 -18.83 6.21
CA LEU A 19 -59.84 -18.30 5.75
C LEU A 19 -60.09 -16.84 6.21
N VAL A 20 -60.69 -16.06 5.31
CA VAL A 20 -61.62 -14.92 5.45
C VAL A 20 -61.91 -14.38 6.87
N LEU A 21 -61.85 -13.05 7.04
CA LEU A 21 -62.96 -12.27 7.64
C LEU A 21 -62.85 -10.77 7.34
N ALA A 22 -63.84 -10.24 6.62
CA ALA A 22 -64.07 -8.82 6.46
C ALA A 22 -64.79 -8.28 7.70
N ALA A 23 -64.24 -7.24 8.31
CA ALA A 23 -64.93 -6.40 9.29
C ALA A 23 -64.56 -4.94 9.01
N VAL A 24 -65.48 -4.22 8.37
CA VAL A 24 -65.49 -2.76 8.27
C VAL A 24 -65.99 -2.20 9.59
N VAL A 25 -65.10 -1.54 10.34
CA VAL A 25 -65.46 -0.61 11.43
C VAL A 25 -64.41 0.51 11.47
N GLY A 26 -64.86 1.76 11.25
CA GLY A 26 -64.26 2.95 11.86
C GLY A 26 -63.23 3.75 11.04
N GLY A 27 -63.72 4.78 10.32
CA GLY A 27 -63.11 6.12 10.21
C GLY A 27 -61.71 6.30 9.60
N PRO A 28 -61.55 7.17 8.57
CA PRO A 28 -60.25 7.37 7.93
C PRO A 28 -59.37 8.29 8.79
N GLY A 29 -58.62 7.71 9.72
CA GLY A 29 -57.40 8.33 10.21
C GLY A 29 -56.35 8.18 9.12
N LEU A 30 -56.29 9.13 8.18
CA LEU A 30 -55.21 9.20 7.20
C LEU A 30 -53.90 9.54 7.94
N ALA A 31 -53.31 8.56 8.58
CA ALA A 31 -51.94 8.64 9.05
C ALA A 31 -51.06 8.73 7.80
N SER A 32 -50.64 9.96 7.47
CA SER A 32 -49.66 10.18 6.41
C SER A 32 -48.40 9.43 6.80
N PRO A 33 -47.87 8.51 5.96
CA PRO A 33 -46.55 7.99 6.21
C PRO A 33 -45.60 9.18 6.14
N ALA A 34 -44.92 9.48 7.25
CA ALA A 34 -43.81 10.42 7.24
C ALA A 34 -42.76 9.85 6.28
N SER A 35 -42.72 10.39 5.06
CA SER A 35 -41.72 10.01 4.07
C SER A 35 -40.40 10.59 4.57
N ALA A 36 -39.54 9.74 5.12
CA ALA A 36 -38.18 10.13 5.44
C ALA A 36 -37.54 10.65 4.14
N GLN A 37 -37.20 11.95 4.12
CA GLN A 37 -36.58 12.56 2.95
C GLN A 37 -35.23 11.88 2.74
N ARG A 38 -35.18 10.98 1.75
CA ARG A 38 -33.95 10.32 1.35
C ARG A 38 -33.05 11.43 0.81
N VAL A 39 -32.09 11.87 1.62
CA VAL A 39 -31.16 12.91 1.18
C VAL A 39 -30.23 12.25 0.17
N ASP A 40 -30.54 12.47 -1.09
CA ASP A 40 -29.74 12.02 -2.22
C ASP A 40 -28.55 12.97 -2.36
N TRP A 41 -27.58 12.81 -1.47
CA TRP A 41 -26.33 13.55 -1.53
C TRP A 41 -25.55 13.08 -2.76
N PRO A 42 -25.06 13.99 -3.62
CA PRO A 42 -24.19 13.62 -4.72
C PRO A 42 -22.97 12.88 -4.17
N THR A 43 -22.87 11.61 -4.49
CA THR A 43 -21.66 10.84 -4.17
C THR A 43 -20.66 11.16 -5.26
N GLU A 44 -19.63 11.93 -4.94
CA GLU A 44 -18.52 12.12 -5.87
C GLU A 44 -17.74 10.80 -5.92
N GLN A 45 -18.06 9.96 -6.91
CA GLN A 45 -17.24 8.80 -7.18
C GLN A 45 -15.93 9.29 -7.77
N PRO A 46 -14.77 8.82 -7.23
CA PRO A 46 -13.50 9.16 -7.82
C PRO A 46 -13.51 8.73 -9.29
N PRO A 47 -12.88 9.51 -10.19
CA PRO A 47 -12.77 9.12 -11.58
C PRO A 47 -12.14 7.72 -11.68
N PRO A 48 -12.50 6.93 -12.70
CA PRO A 48 -11.88 5.65 -12.93
C PRO A 48 -10.35 5.77 -12.91
N PRO A 49 -9.63 4.80 -12.31
CA PRO A 49 -8.18 4.82 -12.30
C PRO A 49 -7.64 4.96 -13.73
N LEU A 50 -6.64 5.82 -13.90
CA LEU A 50 -5.90 5.89 -15.15
C LEU A 50 -5.27 4.52 -15.44
N LEU A 51 -5.14 4.19 -16.73
CA LEU A 51 -4.40 3.01 -17.15
C LEU A 51 -2.96 3.11 -16.62
N ARG A 52 -2.43 2.01 -16.07
CA ARG A 52 -1.02 1.94 -15.68
C ARG A 52 -0.15 2.20 -16.90
N ARG A 53 0.62 3.29 -16.86
CA ARG A 53 1.70 3.53 -17.81
C ARG A 53 2.89 2.66 -17.41
N HIS A 54 3.52 2.01 -18.38
CA HIS A 54 4.78 1.32 -18.16
C HIS A 54 5.86 2.38 -17.87
N VAL A 55 6.64 2.18 -16.80
CA VAL A 55 7.80 3.01 -16.50
C VAL A 55 9.01 2.18 -16.85
N ASP A 56 9.75 2.62 -17.85
CA ASP A 56 11.02 2.01 -18.22
C ASP A 56 12.09 2.54 -17.28
N PHE A 57 12.73 1.63 -16.55
CA PHE A 57 13.85 1.96 -15.69
C PHE A 57 15.16 1.79 -16.46
N PRO A 58 16.20 2.57 -16.15
CA PRO A 58 17.53 2.34 -16.69
C PRO A 58 18.06 0.96 -16.27
N ASP A 59 18.86 0.36 -17.13
CA ASP A 59 19.57 -0.87 -16.81
C ASP A 59 20.51 -0.67 -15.62
N TYR A 60 20.66 -1.72 -14.81
CA TYR A 60 21.52 -1.71 -13.62
C TYR A 60 22.32 -3.01 -13.50
N GLU A 61 23.47 -2.92 -12.85
CA GLU A 61 24.32 -4.06 -12.54
C GLU A 61 24.37 -4.27 -11.04
N ILE A 62 24.23 -5.53 -10.59
CA ILE A 62 24.39 -5.91 -9.19
C ILE A 62 25.67 -6.72 -9.03
N ARG A 63 26.53 -6.31 -8.10
CA ARG A 63 27.71 -7.08 -7.69
C ARG A 63 27.66 -7.36 -6.19
N SER A 64 27.83 -8.63 -5.83
CA SER A 64 28.08 -9.04 -4.46
C SER A 64 29.58 -9.08 -4.20
N MET A 65 30.01 -8.49 -3.10
CA MET A 65 31.40 -8.52 -2.64
C MET A 65 31.63 -9.68 -1.66
N ASP A 66 32.90 -10.07 -1.46
CA ASP A 66 33.27 -11.20 -0.59
C ASP A 66 32.86 -10.99 0.88
N ASN A 67 32.74 -9.74 1.32
CA ASN A 67 32.28 -9.35 2.65
C ASN A 67 30.74 -9.30 2.77
N GLY A 68 30.00 -9.66 1.71
CA GLY A 68 28.54 -9.65 1.69
C GLY A 68 27.90 -8.30 1.35
N LEU A 69 28.69 -7.25 1.04
CA LEU A 69 28.15 -5.98 0.56
C LEU A 69 27.59 -6.15 -0.85
N GLN A 70 26.38 -5.63 -1.08
CA GLN A 70 25.77 -5.57 -2.40
C GLN A 70 25.96 -4.15 -2.97
N VAL A 71 26.55 -4.08 -4.16
CA VAL A 71 26.73 -2.85 -4.93
C VAL A 71 25.76 -2.87 -6.10
N VAL A 72 24.96 -1.82 -6.23
CA VAL A 72 24.06 -1.62 -7.37
C VAL A 72 24.58 -0.42 -8.16
N TYR A 73 24.93 -0.64 -9.42
CA TYR A 73 25.41 0.40 -10.33
C TYR A 73 24.34 0.71 -11.37
N VAL A 74 24.05 1.99 -11.55
CA VAL A 74 23.15 2.49 -12.59
C VAL A 74 23.92 3.52 -13.41
N GLY A 75 24.20 3.19 -14.68
CA GLY A 75 25.06 4.00 -15.54
C GLY A 75 24.29 5.12 -16.26
N HIS A 76 24.72 6.36 -16.07
CA HIS A 76 24.16 7.54 -16.74
C HIS A 76 25.27 8.40 -17.36
N HIS A 77 25.66 8.08 -18.60
CA HIS A 77 26.82 8.69 -19.28
C HIS A 77 26.58 10.13 -19.78
N GLU A 78 25.35 10.63 -19.75
CA GLU A 78 25.02 12.00 -20.16
C GLU A 78 25.36 13.04 -19.08
N GLN A 79 25.49 12.61 -17.82
CA GLN A 79 25.78 13.49 -16.68
C GLN A 79 27.20 13.20 -16.18
N PRO A 80 28.10 14.20 -16.15
CA PRO A 80 29.45 14.03 -15.62
C PRO A 80 29.47 14.11 -14.08
N ALA A 81 28.58 13.36 -13.43
CA ALA A 81 28.42 13.33 -11.98
C ALA A 81 28.20 11.90 -11.49
N VAL A 82 28.72 11.59 -10.30
CA VAL A 82 28.54 10.29 -9.65
C VAL A 82 27.86 10.51 -8.31
N ASN A 83 26.76 9.79 -8.07
CA ASN A 83 26.11 9.75 -6.77
C ASN A 83 26.37 8.40 -6.11
N VAL A 84 26.86 8.42 -4.87
CA VAL A 84 27.08 7.20 -4.09
C VAL A 84 26.18 7.26 -2.86
N ARG A 85 25.43 6.18 -2.64
CA ARG A 85 24.59 6.01 -1.45
C ARG A 85 24.84 4.65 -0.83
N MET A 86 25.07 4.65 0.49
CA MET A 86 25.14 3.43 1.28
C MET A 86 23.88 3.34 2.15
N ILE A 87 23.24 2.17 2.15
CA ILE A 87 22.07 1.89 2.97
C ILE A 87 22.44 0.77 3.92
N LEU A 88 22.34 1.05 5.21
CA LEU A 88 22.57 0.07 6.26
C LEU A 88 21.22 -0.40 6.80
N ARG A 89 21.09 -1.71 7.05
CA ARG A 89 19.93 -2.28 7.75
C ARG A 89 20.07 -2.03 9.25
N ALA A 90 19.92 -0.77 9.64
CA ALA A 90 19.99 -0.28 11.01
C ALA A 90 19.00 0.88 11.20
N GLY A 91 18.82 1.34 12.43
CA GLY A 91 17.93 2.44 12.79
C GLY A 91 17.42 2.30 14.22
N ALA A 92 16.45 3.12 14.62
CA ALA A 92 15.90 3.09 15.99
C ALA A 92 15.35 1.71 16.42
N ALA A 93 14.90 0.89 15.46
CA ALA A 93 14.48 -0.48 15.71
C ALA A 93 15.63 -1.41 16.17
N ALA A 94 16.88 -1.02 15.93
CA ALA A 94 18.08 -1.72 16.37
C ALA A 94 18.70 -1.10 17.64
N ASP A 95 18.05 -0.09 18.25
CA ASP A 95 18.53 0.51 19.49
C ASP A 95 18.48 -0.52 20.65
N PRO A 96 19.53 -0.61 21.49
CA PRO A 96 19.50 -1.50 22.64
C PRO A 96 18.38 -1.15 23.64
N PRO A 97 17.86 -2.12 24.40
CA PRO A 97 16.91 -1.85 25.47
C PRO A 97 17.46 -0.83 26.46
N GLY A 98 16.68 0.21 26.75
CA GLY A 98 17.07 1.29 27.66
C GLY A 98 18.04 2.33 27.06
N GLN A 99 18.37 2.25 25.77
CA GLN A 99 19.27 3.20 25.09
C GLN A 99 18.66 3.69 23.76
N PRO A 100 17.51 4.39 23.77
CA PRO A 100 16.92 4.93 22.56
C PRO A 100 17.82 6.02 21.95
N GLY A 101 17.88 6.07 20.62
CA GLY A 101 18.62 7.09 19.88
C GLY A 101 20.07 6.75 19.59
N VAL A 102 20.58 5.58 20.01
CA VAL A 102 21.96 5.16 19.74
C VAL A 102 22.24 5.09 18.24
N ALA A 103 21.36 4.50 17.45
CA ALA A 103 21.54 4.42 16.00
C ALA A 103 21.60 5.82 15.34
N SER A 104 20.81 6.77 15.84
CA SER A 104 20.82 8.15 15.36
C SER A 104 22.13 8.86 15.71
N LEU A 105 22.58 8.70 16.95
CA LEU A 105 23.86 9.26 17.40
C LEU A 105 25.03 8.68 16.61
N VAL A 106 25.05 7.36 16.39
CA VAL A 106 26.08 6.71 15.56
C VAL A 106 26.08 7.29 14.15
N GLY A 107 24.90 7.49 13.54
CA GLY A 107 24.79 8.12 12.23
C GLY A 107 25.41 9.51 12.16
N GLN A 108 25.27 10.31 13.22
CA GLN A 108 25.86 11.66 13.32
C GLN A 108 27.37 11.65 13.56
N LEU A 109 27.94 10.50 13.93
CA LEU A 109 29.37 10.37 14.23
C LEU A 109 30.19 9.76 13.09
N LEU A 110 29.55 9.36 11.98
CA LEU A 110 30.22 8.66 10.86
C LEU A 110 31.30 9.50 10.18
N ASP A 111 31.18 10.81 10.19
CA ASP A 111 32.11 11.78 9.60
C ASP A 111 33.09 12.38 10.63
N GLN A 112 32.98 12.00 11.91
CA GLN A 112 33.80 12.55 13.00
C GLN A 112 35.17 11.87 13.14
N GLY A 113 35.54 11.01 12.18
CA GLY A 113 36.84 10.35 12.12
C GLY A 113 36.74 8.83 12.06
N THR A 114 37.86 8.21 11.72
CA THR A 114 38.06 6.77 11.66
C THR A 114 39.40 6.42 12.32
N THR A 115 39.74 5.14 12.39
CA THR A 115 41.06 4.69 12.85
C THR A 115 42.23 5.21 12.01
N THR A 116 41.98 5.72 10.81
CA THR A 116 43.00 6.11 9.83
C THR A 116 42.87 7.54 9.32
N ARG A 117 41.78 8.25 9.63
CA ARG A 117 41.55 9.64 9.22
C ARG A 117 40.84 10.40 10.33
N THR A 118 41.27 11.62 10.56
CA THR A 118 40.60 12.61 11.41
C THR A 118 39.37 13.21 10.72
N ALA A 119 38.47 13.84 11.48
CA ALA A 119 37.33 14.56 10.94
C ALA A 119 37.76 15.66 9.94
N GLN A 120 38.86 16.36 10.22
CA GLN A 120 39.39 17.42 9.36
C GLN A 120 39.90 16.89 8.02
N GLU A 121 40.54 15.72 8.01
CA GLU A 121 40.99 15.07 6.77
C GLU A 121 39.81 14.58 5.92
N ILE A 122 38.75 14.07 6.56
CA ILE A 122 37.52 13.66 5.89
C ILE A 122 36.85 14.89 5.24
N ALA A 123 36.62 15.94 6.02
CA ALA A 123 36.02 17.19 5.53
C ALA A 123 36.85 17.81 4.40
N GLY A 124 38.17 17.88 4.55
CA GLY A 124 39.05 18.42 3.50
C GLY A 124 39.03 17.60 2.20
N SER A 125 38.85 16.27 2.30
CA SER A 125 38.74 15.42 1.10
C SER A 125 37.43 15.65 0.35
N ILE A 126 36.33 15.79 1.09
CA ILE A 126 34.98 16.12 0.61
C ILE A 126 35.00 17.51 -0.07
N ASP A 127 35.52 18.52 0.62
CA ASP A 127 35.65 19.88 0.08
C ASP A 127 36.50 19.92 -1.21
N SER A 128 37.56 19.11 -1.30
CA SER A 128 38.47 19.09 -2.45
C SER A 128 37.81 18.63 -3.76
N ILE A 129 36.73 17.84 -3.67
CA ILE A 129 35.98 17.34 -4.83
C ILE A 129 34.72 18.17 -5.10
N GLY A 130 34.49 19.23 -4.33
CA GLY A 130 33.38 20.16 -4.50
C GLY A 130 32.06 19.70 -3.89
N GLY A 131 32.10 18.78 -2.91
CA GLY A 131 30.90 18.30 -2.23
C GLY A 131 31.19 17.48 -1.00
#